data_AF-A0A2M7P178-F1
#
_entry.id   AF-A0A2M7P178-F1
#
_cell.length_a   1.000
_cell.length_b   1.000
_cell.length_c   1.000
_cell.angle_alpha   90.00
_cell.angle_beta   90.00
_cell.angle_gamma   90.00
#
_symmetry.space_group_name_H-M   'P 1'
#
loop_
_entity.id
_entity.type
_entity.pdbx_description
1 polymer ?
#
loop_
_entity_poly.entity_id
_entity_poly.type
_entity_poly.pdbx_seq_one_letter_code
_entity_poly.pdbx_strand_id
1 'polypeptide(L)' 'MRTTVVLEPEVEKLIRVLSLKKKLSQFINQCVKEHFKNEEKKRLKDELAVAYKRASKEGKEIIDGFTSIEVEGWPEW' A
#
# COMPACT_ATOMS: atom_id res chain seq x y z
N MET A 1 -9.47 10.91 25.10
CA MET A 1 -10.59 9.94 25.10
C MET A 1 -10.13 8.68 25.82
N ARG A 2 -10.93 8.12 26.73
CA ARG A 2 -10.62 6.87 27.43
C ARG A 2 -11.42 5.76 26.76
N THR A 3 -10.72 4.75 26.27
CA THR A 3 -11.35 3.60 25.61
C THR A 3 -11.01 2.35 26.41
N THR A 4 -12.01 1.53 26.69
CA THR A 4 -11.84 0.22 27.32
C THR A 4 -11.78 -0.82 26.22
N VAL A 5 -10.77 -1.68 26.23
CA VAL A 5 -10.56 -2.74 25.25
C VAL A 5 -10.44 -4.06 26.00
N VAL A 6 -11.23 -5.05 25.60
CA VAL A 6 -11.14 -6.41 26.13
C VAL A 6 -10.21 -7.19 25.21
N LEU A 7 -9.14 -7.76 25.78
CA LEU A 7 -8.16 -8.55 25.05
C LEU A 7 -8.33 -10.02 25.42
N GLU A 8 -8.08 -10.90 24.45
CA GLU A 8 -8.02 -12.33 24.73
C GLU A 8 -6.84 -12.65 25.65
N PRO A 9 -6.95 -13.70 26.50
CA PRO A 9 -5.91 -14.04 27.48
C PRO A 9 -4.54 -14.34 26.85
N GLU A 10 -4.53 -14.91 25.64
CA GLU A 10 -3.30 -15.22 24.91
C GLU A 10 -2.57 -13.95 24.45
N VAL A 11 -3.34 -12.99 23.93
CA VAL A 11 -2.84 -11.69 23.50
C VAL A 11 -2.33 -10.90 24.70
N GLU A 12 -3.02 -10.96 25.83
CA GLU A 12 -2.56 -10.30 27.06
C GLU A 12 -1.18 -10.83 27.52
N LYS A 13 -0.98 -12.16 27.50
CA LYS A 13 0.32 -12.77 27.82
C LYS A 13 1.42 -12.28 26.90
N LEU A 14 1.17 -12.27 25.59
CA LEU A 14 2.12 -11.80 24.59
C LEU A 14 2.49 -10.34 24.80
N ILE A 15 1.50 -9.48 25.07
CA ILE A 15 1.76 -8.06 25.30
C ILE A 15 2.57 -7.87 26.58
N ARG A 16 2.28 -8.59 27.67
CA ARG A 16 3.07 -8.50 28.91
C ARG A 16 4.54 -8.88 28.70
N VAL A 17 4.81 -9.90 27.87
CA VAL A 17 6.17 -10.32 27.50
C VAL A 17 6.88 -9.28 26.63
N LEU A 18 6.16 -8.66 25.68
CA LEU A 18 6.74 -7.71 24.73
C LEU A 18 6.85 -6.27 25.28
N SER A 19 6.00 -5.91 26.24
CA SER A 19 5.88 -4.56 26.79
C SER A 19 6.85 -4.27 27.95
N LEU A 20 7.88 -5.11 28.17
CA LEU A 20 8.79 -5.08 29.34
C LEU A 20 9.36 -3.70 29.72
N LYS A 21 9.38 -2.71 28.81
CA LYS A 21 9.86 -1.34 29.08
C LYS A 21 8.86 -0.22 28.77
N LYS A 22 7.63 -0.54 28.33
CA LYS A 22 6.62 0.44 27.91
C LYS A 22 5.33 0.25 28.71
N LYS A 23 4.58 1.34 28.90
CA LYS A 23 3.21 1.23 29.44
C LYS A 23 2.33 0.50 28.44
N LEU A 24 1.45 -0.38 28.93
CA LEU A 24 0.52 -1.17 28.11
C LEU A 24 -0.24 -0.30 27.08
N SER A 25 -0.74 0.85 27.53
CA SER A 25 -1.45 1.81 26.67
C SER A 25 -0.58 2.38 25.56
N GLN A 26 0.70 2.65 25.82
CA GLN A 26 1.63 3.13 24.81
C GLN A 26 1.94 2.04 23.78
N PHE A 27 2.08 0.79 24.24
CA PHE A 27 2.30 -0.36 23.35
C PHE A 27 1.10 -0.58 22.42
N ILE A 28 -0.11 -0.64 22.97
CA ILE A 28 -1.35 -0.81 22.20
C ILE A 28 -1.51 0.34 21.19
N ASN A 29 -1.32 1.59 21.61
CA ASN A 29 -1.41 2.74 20.70
C ASN A 29 -0.39 2.66 19.56
N GLN A 30 0.82 2.17 19.83
CA GLN A 30 1.83 1.97 18.80
C GLN A 30 1.41 0.90 17.80
N CYS A 31 0.95 -0.27 18.27
CA CYS A 31 0.48 -1.35 17.41
C CYS A 31 -0.70 -0.93 16.52
N VAL A 32 -1.67 -0.21 17.08
CA VAL A 32 -2.81 0.33 16.33
C VAL A 32 -2.34 1.30 15.25
N LYS A 33 -1.43 2.22 15.60
CA LYS A 33 -0.85 3.18 14.64
C LYS A 33 -0.09 2.48 13.52
N GLU A 34 0.67 1.44 13.82
CA GLU A 34 1.41 0.65 12.83
C GLU A 34 0.47 -0.14 11.92
N HIS A 35 -0.60 -0.72 12.46
CA HIS A 35 -1.61 -1.42 11.68
C HIS A 35 -2.26 -0.50 10.63
N PHE A 36 -2.73 0.69 11.04
CA PHE A 36 -3.31 1.66 10.11
C PHE A 36 -2.30 2.15 9.06
N LYS A 37 -1.04 2.38 9.44
CA LYS A 37 0.00 2.74 8.47
C LYS A 37 0.25 1.64 7.44
N ASN A 38 0.22 0.38 7.86
CA ASN A 38 0.44 -0.74 6.97
C ASN A 38 -0.72 -0.95 6.00
N GLU A 39 -1.97 -0.82 6.48
CA GLU A 39 -3.16 -0.85 5.62
C GLU A 39 -3.16 0.31 4.62
N GLU A 40 -2.85 1.52 5.06
CA GLU A 40 -2.72 2.67 4.15
C GLU A 40 -1.62 2.46 3.10
N LYS A 41 -0.47 1.91 3.51
CA LYS A 41 0.62 1.58 2.59
C LYS A 41 0.22 0.51 1.57
N LYS A 42 -0.58 -0.50 1.96
CA LYS A 42 -1.11 -1.50 1.02
C LYS A 42 -2.05 -0.85 0.03
N ARG A 43 -3.02 -0.07 0.51
CA ARG A 43 -3.98 0.67 -0.31
C ARG A 43 -3.29 1.54 -1.36
N LEU A 44 -2.30 2.33 -0.94
CA LEU A 44 -1.51 3.18 -1.85
C LEU A 44 -0.72 2.37 -2.88
N LYS A 45 -0.17 1.21 -2.51
CA LYS A 45 0.51 0.32 -3.46
C LYS A 45 -0.45 -0.24 -4.51
N ASP A 46 -1.65 -0.61 -4.09
CA ASP A 46 -2.66 -1.15 -4.99
C ASP A 46 -3.16 -0.06 -5.95
N GLU A 47 -3.41 1.15 -5.44
CA GLU A 47 -3.74 2.33 -6.26
C GLU A 47 -2.62 2.64 -7.27
N LEU A 48 -1.36 2.61 -6.82
CA LEU A 48 -0.20 2.80 -7.68
C LEU A 48 -0.13 1.73 -8.78
N ALA A 49 -0.33 0.46 -8.45
CA ALA A 49 -0.32 -0.63 -9.42
C ALA A 49 -1.43 -0.49 -10.47
N VAL A 50 -2.62 -0.03 -10.06
CA VAL A 50 -3.72 0.28 -10.98
C VAL A 50 -3.36 1.46 -11.89
N ALA A 51 -2.79 2.52 -11.34
CA ALA A 51 -2.37 3.69 -12.11
C ALA A 51 -1.31 3.33 -13.17
N TYR A 52 -0.30 2.53 -12.81
CA TYR A 52 0.70 2.04 -13.77
C TYR A 52 0.09 1.16 -14.86
N LYS A 53 -0.87 0.28 -14.52
CA LYS A 53 -1.57 -0.53 -15.51
C LYS A 53 -2.36 0.34 -16.50
N ARG A 54 -3.04 1.38 -16.02
CA ARG A 54 -3.75 2.35 -16.87
C ARG A 54 -2.78 3.10 -17.77
N ALA A 55 -1.71 3.66 -17.21
CA ALA A 55 -0.69 4.38 -17.96
C ALA A 55 0.00 3.48 -19.01
N SER A 56 0.26 2.21 -18.68
CA SER A 56 0.80 1.25 -19.65
C SER A 56 -0.18 0.91 -20.76
N LYS A 57 -1.49 0.87 -20.47
CA LYS A 57 -2.51 0.64 -21.49
C LYS A 57 -2.64 1.85 -22.42
N GLU A 58 -2.73 3.04 -21.86
CA GLU A 58 -2.77 4.30 -22.61
C GLU A 58 -1.49 4.48 -23.45
N GLY A 59 -0.32 4.17 -22.88
CA GLY A 59 0.94 4.20 -23.61
C GLY A 59 0.99 3.22 -24.79
N LYS A 60 0.41 2.02 -24.65
CA LYS A 60 0.27 1.08 -25.77
C LYS A 60 -0.68 1.59 -26.84
N GLU A 61 -1.82 2.13 -26.45
CA GLU A 61 -2.79 2.72 -27.40
C GLU A 61 -2.18 3.89 -28.17
N ILE A 62 -1.36 4.71 -27.52
CA ILE A 62 -0.59 5.78 -28.17
C ILE A 62 0.46 5.19 -29.11
N ILE A 63 1.28 4.23 -28.66
CA ILE A 63 2.32 3.60 -29.49
C ILE A 63 1.71 2.95 -30.73
N ASP A 64 0.60 2.21 -30.60
CA ASP A 64 -0.09 1.57 -31.73
C ASP A 64 -0.65 2.60 -32.72
N GLY A 65 -1.07 3.78 -32.23
CA GLY A 65 -1.47 4.92 -33.05
C GLY A 65 -0.30 5.65 -33.74
N PHE A 66 0.91 5.58 -33.18
CA PHE A 66 2.11 6.17 -33.79
C PHE A 66 2.84 5.20 -34.73
N THR A 67 2.89 3.89 -34.45
CA THR A 67 3.45 2.89 -35.37
C THR A 67 2.67 2.79 -36.68
N SER A 68 1.38 3.11 -36.67
CA SER A 68 0.59 3.22 -37.91
C SER A 68 0.94 4.46 -38.74
N ILE A 69 1.54 5.50 -38.13
CA ILE A 69 1.99 6.72 -38.82
C ILE A 69 3.46 6.60 -39.27
N GLU A 70 4.30 5.89 -38.51
CA GLU A 70 5.71 5.67 -38.89
C GLU A 70 5.85 4.76 -40.12
N VAL A 71 4.92 3.85 -40.42
CA VAL A 71 5.04 2.99 -41.62
C VAL A 71 4.83 3.76 -42.94
N GLU A 72 4.14 4.91 -42.93
CA GLU A 72 3.89 5.72 -44.14
C GLU A 72 4.96 6.78 -44.43
N GLY A 73 5.86 7.06 -43.46
CA GLY A 73 6.72 8.24 -43.49
C GLY A 73 8.21 8.01 -43.73
N TRP A 74 8.69 6.77 -43.83
CA TRP A 74 10.12 6.51 -44.00
C TRP A 74 10.47 6.41 -45.48
N PRO A 75 11.28 7.33 -46.02
CA PRO A 75 11.75 7.19 -47.39
C PRO A 75 12.85 6.12 -47.44
N GLU A 76 12.67 5.14 -48.32
CA GLU A 76 13.64 4.07 -48.60
C GLU A 76 14.83 4.62 -49.40
N TRP A 77 15.75 5.31 -48.73
CA TRP A 77 17.06 5.66 -49.28
C TRP A 77 18.16 5.52 -48.23
#